data_AF-A0A968V262-F1
#
_entry.id   AF-A0A968V262-F1
#
_cell.length_a   1.000
_cell.length_b   1.000
_cell.length_c   1.000
_cell.angle_alpha   90.00
_cell.angle_beta   90.00
_cell.angle_gamma   90.00
#
_symmetry.space_group_name_H-M   'P 1'
#
loop_
_entity.id
_entity.type
_entity.pdbx_description
1 polymer ?
#
loop_
_entity_poly.entity_id
_entity_poly.type
_entity_poly.pdbx_seq_one_letter_code
_entity_poly.pdbx_strand_id
1 'polypeptide(L)'
;MTDARYFAAWEVEWLGFCLDSNSERAVPIATVRAIKDWVDGVKIVGEFGWQELQEITAIANDLSLDGIQLNMFSTLEDAIALKDYFLFKEIVVEKDKKLATLQPILERFSAVVGCFILNFSKNSILFEDLMLETTLLEAWCQTLSAHDSSRLKI
;
A
#
# COMPACT_ATOMS: atom_id res chain seq x y z
N MET A 1 -1.56 14.12 -15.99
CA MET A 1 -1.82 15.35 -15.18
C MET A 1 -3.31 15.58 -14.92
N THR A 2 -4.21 15.22 -15.85
CA THR A 2 -5.67 15.38 -15.66
C THR A 2 -6.26 14.46 -14.58
N ASP A 3 -5.72 13.25 -14.41
CA ASP A 3 -6.26 12.25 -13.47
C ASP A 3 -6.06 12.61 -11.99
N ALA A 4 -4.89 13.12 -11.60
CA ALA A 4 -4.59 13.45 -10.20
C ALA A 4 -5.50 14.57 -9.64
N ARG A 5 -5.87 15.56 -10.47
CA ARG A 5 -6.85 16.60 -10.07
C ARG A 5 -8.27 16.04 -9.96
N TYR A 6 -8.64 15.11 -10.82
CA TYR A 6 -9.93 14.44 -10.75
C TYR A 6 -10.08 13.66 -9.44
N PHE A 7 -9.00 13.01 -8.97
CA PHE A 7 -9.01 12.27 -7.70
C PHE A 7 -8.91 13.16 -6.46
N ALA A 8 -8.13 14.26 -6.48
CA ALA A 8 -8.11 15.22 -5.37
C ALA A 8 -9.49 15.88 -5.15
N ALA A 9 -10.31 16.01 -6.19
CA ALA A 9 -11.69 16.48 -6.11
C ALA A 9 -12.68 15.45 -5.52
N TRP A 10 -12.25 14.20 -5.30
CA TRP A 10 -13.04 13.12 -4.70
C TRP A 10 -12.66 12.84 -3.23
N GLU A 11 -12.02 13.79 -2.55
CA GLU A 11 -11.63 13.69 -1.12
C GLU A 11 -10.75 12.46 -0.80
N VAL A 12 -9.97 11.98 -1.77
CA VAL A 12 -9.03 10.89 -1.52
C VAL A 12 -7.96 11.32 -0.51
N GLU A 13 -7.73 10.50 0.51
CA GLU A 13 -6.75 10.82 1.56
C GLU A 13 -5.31 10.62 1.06
N TRP A 14 -5.09 9.65 0.15
CA TRP A 14 -3.76 9.23 -0.31
C TRP A 14 -3.67 9.18 -1.84
N LEU A 15 -2.52 9.61 -2.38
CA LEU A 15 -2.13 9.42 -3.77
C LEU A 15 -0.84 8.58 -3.84
N GLY A 16 -0.96 7.39 -4.43
CA GLY A 16 0.16 6.49 -4.68
C GLY A 16 0.88 6.79 -5.99
N PHE A 17 2.21 6.74 -5.95
CA PHE A 17 3.07 6.84 -7.13
C PHE A 17 4.02 5.66 -7.18
N CYS A 18 4.07 4.98 -8.33
CA CYS A 18 5.05 3.92 -8.57
C CYS A 18 6.44 4.54 -8.72
N LEU A 19 7.29 4.34 -7.71
CA LEU A 19 8.68 4.81 -7.65
C LEU A 19 9.69 3.68 -7.88
N ASP A 20 9.20 2.50 -8.29
CA ASP A 20 10.03 1.38 -8.75
C ASP A 20 10.65 1.68 -10.10
N SER A 21 11.96 1.94 -10.14
CA SER A 21 12.71 2.23 -11.36
C SER A 21 12.71 1.10 -12.38
N ASN A 22 12.38 -0.13 -11.97
CA ASN A 22 12.29 -1.29 -12.87
C ASN A 22 10.87 -1.52 -13.42
N SER A 23 9.90 -0.72 -13.00
CA SER A 23 8.51 -0.84 -13.44
C SER A 23 8.26 -0.02 -14.71
N GLU A 24 7.51 -0.57 -15.66
CA GLU A 24 7.01 0.20 -16.82
C GLU A 24 6.06 1.34 -16.40
N ARG A 25 5.50 1.25 -15.18
CA ARG A 25 4.64 2.27 -14.59
C ARG A 25 5.40 3.28 -13.73
N ALA A 26 6.74 3.22 -13.72
CA ALA A 26 7.58 4.13 -12.96
C ALA A 26 7.25 5.60 -13.29
N VAL A 27 6.99 6.38 -12.25
CA VAL A 27 6.79 7.82 -12.35
C VAL A 27 8.10 8.51 -11.99
N PRO A 28 8.64 9.40 -12.85
CA PRO A 28 9.85 10.15 -12.51
C PRO A 28 9.67 11.00 -11.25
N ILE A 29 10.70 11.06 -10.41
CA ILE A 29 10.70 11.87 -9.17
C ILE A 29 10.32 13.33 -9.44
N ALA A 30 10.84 13.92 -10.52
CA ALA A 30 10.50 15.29 -10.92
C ALA A 30 9.00 15.46 -11.23
N THR A 31 8.36 14.43 -11.79
CA THR A 31 6.92 14.43 -12.05
C THR A 31 6.12 14.34 -10.75
N VAL A 32 6.52 13.50 -9.80
CA VAL A 32 5.86 13.42 -8.49
C VAL A 32 5.95 14.75 -7.75
N ARG A 33 7.14 15.38 -7.75
CA ARG A 33 7.35 16.71 -7.17
C ARG A 33 6.43 17.76 -7.79
N ALA A 34 6.38 17.81 -9.12
CA ALA A 34 5.49 18.71 -9.83
C ALA A 34 4.01 18.43 -9.55
N ILE A 35 3.59 17.20 -9.25
CA ILE A 35 2.21 16.92 -8.86
C ILE A 35 1.95 17.39 -7.43
N LYS A 36 2.88 17.12 -6.50
CA LYS A 36 2.80 17.53 -5.10
C LYS A 36 2.64 19.04 -4.93
N ASP A 37 3.32 19.85 -5.74
CA ASP A 37 3.20 21.31 -5.70
C ASP A 37 1.81 21.83 -6.14
N TRP A 38 1.00 20.99 -6.78
CA TRP A 38 -0.30 21.37 -7.34
C TRP A 38 -1.51 20.76 -6.61
N VAL A 39 -1.30 19.73 -5.79
CA VAL A 39 -2.36 19.08 -5.03
C VAL A 39 -2.27 19.54 -3.57
N ASP A 40 -3.40 19.95 -3.01
CA ASP A 40 -3.50 20.38 -1.61
C ASP A 40 -4.35 19.38 -0.82
N GLY A 41 -4.00 19.16 0.44
CA GLY A 41 -4.76 18.30 1.37
C GLY A 41 -4.64 16.79 1.15
N VAL A 42 -3.82 16.31 0.21
CA VAL A 42 -3.65 14.89 -0.10
C VAL A 42 -2.28 14.38 0.32
N LYS A 43 -2.22 13.21 0.95
CA LYS A 43 -0.98 12.57 1.38
C LYS A 43 -0.34 11.79 0.24
N ILE A 44 0.98 11.86 0.11
CA ILE A 44 1.73 11.25 -0.98
C ILE A 44 2.36 9.94 -0.52
N VAL A 45 2.07 8.84 -1.24
CA VAL A 45 2.61 7.50 -0.99
C VAL A 45 3.53 7.08 -2.11
N GLY A 46 4.73 6.61 -1.76
CA GLY A 46 5.64 5.98 -2.71
C GLY A 46 5.46 4.47 -2.73
N GLU A 47 5.25 3.88 -3.90
CA GLU A 47 5.23 2.43 -4.10
C GLU A 47 6.59 1.97 -4.62
N PHE A 48 7.25 1.09 -3.87
CA PHE A 48 8.60 0.63 -4.17
C PHE A 48 8.61 -0.85 -4.55
N GLY A 49 9.50 -1.19 -5.49
CA GLY A 49 9.75 -2.56 -5.92
C GLY A 49 10.92 -3.15 -5.14
N TRP A 50 11.89 -3.69 -5.86
CA TRP A 50 13.06 -4.39 -5.30
C TRP A 50 14.21 -3.46 -4.86
N GLN A 51 13.91 -2.19 -4.65
CA GLN A 51 14.91 -1.19 -4.28
C GLN A 51 15.40 -1.42 -2.86
N GLU A 52 16.68 -1.12 -2.64
CA GLU A 52 17.31 -1.26 -1.33
C GLU A 52 16.74 -0.22 -0.35
N LEU A 53 16.69 -0.57 0.94
CA LEU A 53 16.17 0.29 2.00
C LEU A 53 16.79 1.71 2.00
N GLN A 54 18.08 1.81 1.70
CA GLN A 54 18.78 3.10 1.62
C GLN A 54 18.24 3.97 0.48
N GLU A 55 17.95 3.37 -0.68
CA GLU A 55 17.38 4.07 -1.83
C GLU A 55 15.95 4.52 -1.52
N ILE A 56 15.12 3.63 -0.97
CA ILE A 56 13.75 3.95 -0.53
C ILE A 56 13.76 5.14 0.41
N THR A 57 14.63 5.11 1.43
CA THR A 57 14.73 6.17 2.43
C THR A 57 15.19 7.49 1.82
N ALA A 58 16.15 7.46 0.89
CA ALA A 58 16.64 8.65 0.21
C ALA A 58 15.53 9.32 -0.63
N ILE A 59 14.79 8.53 -1.40
CA ILE A 59 13.67 9.01 -2.22
C ILE A 59 12.53 9.52 -1.32
N ALA A 60 12.20 8.80 -0.25
CA ALA A 60 11.15 9.18 0.68
C ALA A 60 11.44 10.53 1.34
N ASN A 61 12.69 10.77 1.73
CA ASN A 61 13.12 12.05 2.28
C ASN A 61 13.09 13.18 1.22
N ASP A 62 13.61 12.93 0.02
CA ASP A 62 13.66 13.93 -1.06
C ASP A 62 12.27 14.40 -1.49
N LEU A 63 11.31 13.47 -1.57
CA LEU A 63 9.92 13.79 -1.89
C LEU A 63 9.10 14.20 -0.67
N SER A 64 9.65 14.05 0.54
CA SER A 64 8.94 14.18 1.82
C SER A 64 7.61 13.41 1.78
N LEU A 65 7.71 12.10 1.53
CA LEU A 65 6.55 11.21 1.45
C LEU A 65 5.84 11.10 2.80
N ASP A 66 4.52 11.01 2.75
CA ASP A 66 3.67 10.79 3.93
C ASP A 66 3.55 9.28 4.24
N GLY A 67 3.68 8.44 3.23
CA GLY A 67 3.62 7.00 3.37
C GLY A 67 4.48 6.23 2.36
N ILE A 68 4.71 4.96 2.69
CA ILE A 68 5.49 4.03 1.87
C ILE A 68 4.68 2.75 1.71
N GLN A 69 4.50 2.31 0.48
CA GLN A 69 3.97 1.00 0.17
C GLN A 69 5.12 0.01 -0.05
N LEU A 70 5.25 -0.92 0.88
CA LEU A 70 6.15 -2.06 0.82
C LEU A 70 5.57 -3.13 -0.11
N ASN A 71 6.42 -3.69 -0.97
CA ASN A 71 6.04 -4.81 -1.83
C ASN A 71 5.82 -6.09 -1.00
N MET A 72 5.30 -7.14 -1.62
CA MET A 72 5.02 -8.42 -0.93
C MET A 72 6.24 -9.11 -0.29
N PHE A 73 7.43 -8.92 -0.84
CA PHE A 73 8.69 -9.53 -0.41
C PHE A 73 9.45 -8.73 0.65
N SER A 74 9.11 -7.45 0.88
CA SER A 74 9.75 -6.65 1.93
C SER A 74 9.65 -7.31 3.30
N THR A 75 10.74 -7.27 4.05
CA THR A 75 10.89 -7.95 5.34
C THR A 75 10.28 -7.14 6.49
N LEU A 76 10.17 -7.76 7.68
CA LEU A 76 9.71 -7.03 8.87
C LEU A 76 10.77 -6.02 9.32
N GLU A 77 12.04 -6.36 9.12
CA GLU A 77 13.20 -5.54 9.40
C GLU A 77 13.14 -4.23 8.57
N ASP A 78 12.80 -4.32 7.29
CA ASP A 78 12.58 -3.14 6.43
C ASP A 78 11.44 -2.27 6.97
N ALA A 79 10.32 -2.90 7.37
CA ALA A 79 9.17 -2.18 7.93
C ALA A 79 9.54 -1.47 9.24
N ILE A 80 10.29 -2.11 10.13
CA ILE A 80 10.74 -1.51 11.39
C ILE A 80 11.69 -0.33 11.11
N ALA A 81 12.56 -0.45 10.11
CA ALA A 81 13.47 0.63 9.75
C ALA A 81 12.74 1.86 9.15
N LEU A 82 11.57 1.65 8.54
CA LEU A 82 10.74 2.69 7.94
C LEU A 82 9.55 3.11 8.81
N LYS A 83 9.53 2.73 10.09
CA LYS A 83 8.38 2.95 11.01
C LYS A 83 7.98 4.41 11.22
N ASP A 84 8.83 5.36 10.83
CA ASP A 84 8.54 6.80 10.92
C ASP A 84 7.60 7.28 9.80
N TYR A 85 7.36 6.45 8.78
CA TYR A 85 6.39 6.67 7.72
C TYR A 85 5.09 5.90 7.98
N PHE A 86 3.98 6.33 7.37
CA PHE A 86 2.80 5.47 7.31
C PHE A 86 3.04 4.33 6.33
N LEU A 87 3.05 3.09 6.82
CA LEU A 87 3.39 1.93 6.00
C LEU A 87 2.14 1.19 5.51
N PHE A 88 2.13 0.94 4.20
CA PHE A 88 1.23 0.01 3.54
C PHE A 88 2.00 -1.26 3.20
N LYS A 89 1.45 -2.43 3.48
CA LYS A 89 2.06 -3.71 3.08
C LYS A 89 1.22 -4.38 1.99
N GLU A 90 1.77 -4.49 0.79
CA GLU A 90 1.15 -5.24 -0.29
C GLU A 90 1.23 -6.75 0.01
N ILE A 91 0.12 -7.45 -0.22
CA ILE A 91 0.00 -8.90 -0.17
C ILE A 91 -0.65 -9.34 -1.47
N VAL A 92 0.09 -10.13 -2.27
CA VAL A 92 -0.47 -10.73 -3.48
C VAL A 92 -1.27 -11.98 -3.10
N VAL A 93 -2.53 -12.00 -3.50
CA VAL A 93 -3.44 -13.14 -3.26
C VAL A 93 -3.38 -14.06 -4.47
N GLU A 94 -3.28 -15.37 -4.22
CA GLU A 94 -3.26 -16.43 -5.23
C GLU A 94 -4.56 -17.23 -5.15
N LYS A 95 -5.04 -17.80 -6.28
CA LYS A 95 -6.35 -18.48 -6.36
C LYS A 95 -6.49 -19.66 -5.39
N ASP A 96 -5.38 -20.30 -5.05
CA ASP A 96 -5.29 -21.46 -4.18
C ASP A 96 -4.85 -21.11 -2.74
N LYS A 97 -4.43 -19.86 -2.49
CA LYS A 97 -4.12 -19.38 -1.15
C LYS A 97 -5.40 -19.12 -0.37
N LYS A 98 -5.67 -20.00 0.60
CA LYS A 98 -6.72 -19.77 1.60
C LYS A 98 -6.39 -18.51 2.41
N LEU A 99 -7.39 -17.71 2.78
CA LEU A 99 -7.25 -16.56 3.66
C LEU A 99 -6.47 -16.88 4.95
N ALA A 100 -6.62 -18.10 5.47
CA ALA A 100 -5.85 -18.61 6.63
C ALA A 100 -4.33 -18.53 6.45
N THR A 101 -3.83 -18.57 5.21
CA THR A 101 -2.40 -18.46 4.90
C THR A 101 -1.88 -17.03 4.98
N LEU A 102 -2.77 -16.03 4.98
CA LEU A 102 -2.41 -14.63 5.13
C LEU A 102 -2.26 -14.24 6.60
N GLN A 103 -2.96 -14.92 7.51
CA GLN A 103 -2.97 -14.61 8.94
C GLN A 103 -1.56 -14.47 9.55
N PRO A 104 -0.60 -15.38 9.31
CA PRO A 104 0.75 -15.24 9.87
C PRO A 104 1.49 -13.99 9.38
N ILE A 105 1.25 -13.58 8.12
CA ILE A 105 1.86 -12.37 7.54
C ILE A 105 1.26 -11.13 8.22
N LEU A 106 -0.06 -11.11 8.41
CA LEU A 106 -0.73 -9.97 9.02
C LEU A 106 -0.33 -9.81 10.49
N GLU A 107 -0.37 -10.89 11.26
CA GLU A 107 0.06 -10.89 12.66
C GLU A 107 1.52 -10.45 12.80
N ARG A 108 2.39 -10.88 11.88
CA ARG A 108 3.80 -10.49 11.88
C ARG A 108 4.00 -8.99 11.65
N PHE A 109 3.20 -8.36 10.81
CA PHE A 109 3.40 -6.98 10.38
C PHE A 109 2.47 -5.96 11.09
N SER A 110 1.37 -6.39 11.69
CA SER A 110 0.29 -5.53 12.22
C SER A 110 0.76 -4.53 13.28
N ALA A 111 1.83 -4.83 14.02
CA ALA A 111 2.39 -3.94 15.02
C ALA A 111 3.12 -2.72 14.41
N VAL A 112 3.46 -2.76 13.12
CA VAL A 112 4.33 -1.76 12.46
C VAL A 112 3.65 -1.14 11.25
N VAL A 113 2.80 -1.87 10.53
CA VAL A 113 2.13 -1.36 9.34
C VAL A 113 0.77 -0.75 9.68
N GLY A 114 0.43 0.36 9.01
CA GLY A 114 -0.85 1.03 9.19
C GLY A 114 -1.96 0.40 8.37
N CYS A 115 -1.63 -0.21 7.22
CA CYS A 115 -2.60 -0.79 6.30
C CYS A 115 -2.02 -1.97 5.51
N PHE A 116 -2.87 -2.92 5.15
CA PHE A 116 -2.55 -4.01 4.23
C PHE A 116 -3.31 -3.85 2.92
N ILE A 117 -2.61 -4.01 1.80
CA ILE A 117 -3.19 -3.91 0.45
C ILE A 117 -3.24 -5.31 -0.14
N LEU A 118 -4.45 -5.84 -0.34
CA LEU A 118 -4.65 -7.13 -0.98
C LEU A 118 -4.68 -6.95 -2.50
N ASN A 119 -3.67 -7.45 -3.19
CA ASN A 119 -3.56 -7.36 -4.64
C ASN A 119 -4.00 -8.69 -5.30
N PHE A 120 -5.14 -8.64 -5.97
CA PHE A 120 -5.72 -9.78 -6.72
C PHE A 120 -5.32 -9.79 -8.20
N SER A 121 -4.82 -8.66 -8.73
CA SER A 121 -4.60 -8.45 -10.15
C SER A 121 -3.34 -9.16 -10.68
N LYS A 122 -2.30 -9.32 -9.84
CA LYS A 122 -1.00 -9.89 -10.25
C LYS A 122 -1.06 -11.39 -10.62
N ASN A 123 -2.19 -12.06 -10.40
CA ASN A 123 -2.38 -13.49 -10.71
C ASN A 123 -3.54 -13.79 -11.68
N SER A 124 -4.02 -12.80 -12.45
CA SER A 124 -5.14 -12.99 -13.40
C SER A 124 -6.37 -13.64 -12.73
N ILE A 125 -6.69 -13.15 -11.54
CA ILE A 125 -7.88 -13.56 -10.78
C ILE A 125 -9.02 -12.64 -11.21
N LEU A 126 -10.10 -13.23 -11.69
CA LEU A 126 -11.33 -12.48 -11.98
C LEU A 126 -12.14 -12.33 -10.69
N PHE A 127 -12.96 -11.29 -10.59
CA PHE A 127 -13.81 -11.08 -9.41
C PHE A 127 -14.71 -12.30 -9.14
N GLU A 128 -15.12 -13.03 -10.19
CA GLU A 128 -15.92 -14.25 -10.05
C GLU A 128 -15.15 -15.41 -9.41
N ASP A 129 -13.81 -15.44 -9.49
CA ASP A 129 -12.97 -16.45 -8.83
C ASP A 129 -12.90 -16.22 -7.31
N LEU A 130 -13.26 -15.02 -6.85
CA LEU A 130 -13.33 -14.64 -5.42
C LEU A 130 -14.69 -14.98 -4.79
N MET A 131 -15.59 -15.69 -5.50
CA MET A 131 -16.84 -16.24 -4.94
C MET A 131 -16.57 -17.43 -3.98
N LEU A 132 -15.58 -17.28 -3.12
CA LEU A 132 -15.22 -18.17 -2.04
C LEU A 132 -15.21 -17.38 -0.73
N GLU A 133 -16.31 -17.58 0.01
CA GLU A 133 -16.55 -17.27 1.42
C GLU A 133 -16.57 -15.79 1.84
N THR A 134 -17.66 -15.10 1.49
CA THR A 134 -18.09 -13.82 2.08
C THR A 134 -18.04 -13.81 3.62
N THR A 135 -18.28 -14.95 4.25
CA THR A 135 -18.24 -15.13 5.71
C THR A 135 -16.86 -14.89 6.34
N LEU A 136 -15.76 -15.16 5.63
CA LEU A 136 -14.40 -14.96 6.16
C LEU A 136 -13.97 -13.50 6.08
N LEU A 137 -14.29 -12.82 4.99
CA LEU A 137 -14.06 -11.36 4.83
C LEU A 137 -14.86 -10.56 5.87
N GLU A 138 -16.12 -10.92 6.11
CA GLU A 138 -16.96 -10.29 7.14
C GLU A 138 -16.42 -10.50 8.56
N ALA A 139 -15.99 -11.73 8.90
CA ALA A 139 -15.39 -12.03 10.19
C ALA A 139 -14.05 -11.27 10.41
N TRP A 140 -13.29 -11.06 9.34
CA TRP A 140 -12.02 -10.34 9.39
C TRP A 140 -12.18 -8.84 9.55
N CYS A 141 -13.11 -8.21 8.82
CA CYS A 141 -13.44 -6.80 9.00
C CYS A 141 -13.89 -6.53 10.45
N GLN A 142 -14.64 -7.45 11.06
CA GLN A 142 -15.06 -7.34 12.47
C GLN A 142 -13.88 -7.45 13.44
N THR A 143 -12.93 -8.35 13.18
CA THR A 143 -11.76 -8.58 14.06
C THR A 143 -10.77 -7.42 14.03
N LEU A 144 -10.54 -6.82 12.85
CA LEU A 144 -9.69 -5.63 12.71
C LEU A 144 -10.35 -4.36 13.30
N SER A 145 -11.67 -4.21 13.13
CA SER A 145 -12.43 -3.10 13.73
C SER A 145 -12.43 -3.12 15.26
N ALA A 146 -12.34 -4.31 15.86
CA ALA A 146 -12.26 -4.50 17.31
C ALA A 146 -10.88 -4.19 17.91
N HIS A 147 -9.83 -4.09 17.09
CA HIS A 147 -8.46 -3.79 17.55
C HIS A 147 -8.02 -2.34 17.33
N ASP A 148 -8.60 -1.61 16.40
CA ASP A 148 -8.35 -0.17 16.27
C ASP A 148 -9.51 0.54 15.56
N SER A 149 -10.41 1.12 16.37
CA SER A 149 -11.59 1.84 15.89
C SER A 149 -11.29 3.22 15.26
N SER A 150 -10.02 3.52 14.96
CA SER A 150 -9.60 4.83 14.45
C SER A 150 -9.00 4.84 13.04
N ARG A 151 -8.79 3.69 12.37
CA ARG A 151 -7.91 3.64 11.18
C ARG A 151 -8.40 2.89 9.93
N LEU A 152 -9.62 2.37 9.91
CA LEU A 152 -10.21 1.81 8.68
C LEU A 152 -11.20 2.80 8.05
N LYS A 153 -10.72 3.59 7.09
CA LYS A 153 -11.55 4.18 6.06
C LYS A 153 -11.07 3.62 4.72
N ILE A 154 -11.92 2.80 4.11
CA ILE A 154 -11.85 2.47 2.68
C ILE A 154 -12.31 3.71 1.92
#